data_AF-A0A6I3IDM1-F1
#
_entry.id   AF-A0A6I3IDM1-F1
#
_cell.length_a   1.000
_cell.length_b   1.000
_cell.length_c   1.000
_cell.angle_alpha   90.00
_cell.angle_beta   90.00
_cell.angle_gamma   90.00
#
_symmetry.space_group_name_H-M   'P 1'
#
loop_
_entity.id
_entity.type
_entity.pdbx_description
1 polymer ?
#
loop_
_entity_poly.entity_id
_entity_poly.type
_entity_poly.pdbx_seq_one_letter_code
_entity_poly.pdbx_strand_id
1 'polypeptide(L)'
;VKKRQRRLSDLDELVLSLYAKGLTTGEISAHLAEVYGASVSKDVISRITDRVIEEMQSWWARPLEKVYAAIFIDAIMVKVRDG
;
A
#
# COMPACT_ATOMS: atom_id res chain seq x y z
N VAL A 1 -25.78 6.55 6.34
CA VAL A 1 -25.00 6.12 5.15
C VAL A 1 -25.30 7.08 4.00
N LYS A 2 -24.30 7.81 3.48
CA LYS A 2 -24.53 8.79 2.40
C LYS A 2 -24.78 8.09 1.05
N LYS A 3 -25.70 8.64 0.25
CA LYS A 3 -26.04 8.15 -1.09
C LYS A 3 -24.75 8.10 -1.95
N ARG A 4 -24.43 6.94 -2.54
CA ARG A 4 -23.20 6.59 -3.31
C ARG A 4 -21.95 6.18 -2.49
N GLN A 5 -22.02 6.11 -1.17
CA GLN A 5 -20.94 5.50 -0.39
C GLN A 5 -21.04 3.98 -0.52
N ARG A 6 -20.30 3.40 -1.48
CA ARG A 6 -20.08 1.96 -1.57
C ARG A 6 -19.11 1.54 -0.46
N ARG A 7 -19.16 0.28 -0.04
CA ARG A 7 -18.26 -0.41 0.93
C ARG A 7 -16.77 -0.42 0.52
N LEU A 8 -16.31 0.60 -0.21
CA LEU A 8 -15.01 0.66 -0.87
C LEU A 8 -13.88 1.00 0.13
N SER A 9 -14.14 1.78 1.19
CA SER A 9 -13.12 2.14 2.19
C SER A 9 -12.52 0.92 2.87
N ASP A 10 -13.37 -0.01 3.30
CA ASP A 10 -12.95 -1.18 4.08
C ASP A 10 -12.20 -2.17 3.19
N LEU A 11 -12.53 -2.21 1.89
CA LEU A 11 -11.81 -2.99 0.90
C LEU A 11 -10.43 -2.37 0.60
N ASP A 12 -10.34 -1.04 0.51
CA ASP A 12 -9.09 -0.34 0.29
C ASP A 12 -8.11 -0.61 1.45
N GLU A 13 -8.56 -0.50 2.69
CA GLU A 13 -7.75 -0.81 3.88
C GLU A 13 -7.29 -2.28 3.91
N LEU A 14 -8.17 -3.21 3.52
CA LEU A 14 -7.82 -4.62 3.42
C LEU A 14 -6.75 -4.88 2.35
N VAL A 15 -6.90 -4.27 1.17
CA VAL A 15 -5.93 -4.36 0.07
C VAL A 15 -4.57 -3.82 0.52
N LEU A 16 -4.54 -2.67 1.18
CA LEU A 16 -3.33 -2.07 1.72
C LEU A 16 -2.66 -2.96 2.79
N SER A 17 -3.44 -3.55 3.68
CA SER A 17 -2.95 -4.48 4.71
C SER A 17 -2.31 -5.73 4.11
N LEU A 18 -2.93 -6.31 3.07
CA LEU A 18 -2.39 -7.49 2.40
C LEU A 18 -1.12 -7.14 1.60
N TYR A 19 -1.08 -5.99 0.94
CA TYR A 19 0.10 -5.51 0.25
C TYR A 19 1.27 -5.25 1.23
N ALA A 20 1.00 -4.64 2.38
CA ALA A 20 1.99 -4.41 3.44
C ALA A 20 2.53 -5.73 4.04
N LYS A 21 1.75 -6.82 3.98
CA LYS A 21 2.20 -8.18 4.36
C LYS A 21 3.04 -8.88 3.30
N GLY A 22 3.31 -8.22 2.16
CA GLY A 22 4.16 -8.73 1.09
C GLY A 22 3.45 -9.58 0.05
N LEU A 23 2.11 -9.58 0.02
CA LEU A 23 1.37 -10.27 -1.03
C LEU A 23 1.47 -9.49 -2.35
N THR A 24 1.68 -10.22 -3.45
CA THR A 24 1.64 -9.67 -4.81
C THR A 24 0.22 -9.27 -5.19
N THR A 25 0.07 -8.35 -6.15
CA THR A 25 -1.25 -7.92 -6.65
C THR A 25 -2.10 -9.07 -7.19
N GLY A 26 -1.46 -10.15 -7.68
CA GLY A 26 -2.15 -11.37 -8.10
C GLY A 26 -2.68 -12.20 -6.93
N GLU A 27 -1.88 -12.38 -5.88
CA GLU A 27 -2.29 -13.09 -4.66
C GLU A 27 -3.41 -12.36 -3.94
N ILE A 28 -3.34 -11.02 -3.87
CA ILE A 28 -4.41 -10.19 -3.31
C ILE A 28 -5.71 -10.37 -4.10
N SER A 29 -5.63 -10.35 -5.43
CA SER A 29 -6.80 -10.56 -6.30
C SER A 29 -7.44 -11.93 -6.07
N ALA A 30 -6.62 -12.99 -5.99
CA ALA A 30 -7.09 -14.34 -5.71
C ALA A 30 -7.73 -14.46 -4.31
N HIS A 31 -7.10 -13.87 -3.29
CA HIS A 31 -7.60 -13.87 -1.92
C HIS A 31 -8.95 -13.15 -1.78
N LEU A 32 -9.11 -12.01 -2.46
CA LEU A 32 -10.39 -11.28 -2.47
C LEU A 32 -11.50 -12.04 -3.20
N ALA A 33 -11.16 -12.76 -4.27
CA ALA A 33 -12.12 -13.60 -4.98
C ALA A 33 -12.56 -14.80 -4.12
N GLU A 34 -11.64 -15.44 -3.40
CA GLU A 34 -11.93 -16.59 -2.53
C GLU A 34 -12.77 -16.22 -1.30
N VAL A 35 -12.37 -15.16 -0.58
CA VAL A 35 -12.99 -14.80 0.71
C VAL A 35 -14.27 -13.97 0.54
N TYR A 36 -14.31 -13.09 -0.47
CA TYR A 36 -15.40 -12.11 -0.62
C TYR A 36 -16.25 -12.32 -1.88
N GLY A 37 -15.92 -13.32 -2.73
CA GLY A 37 -16.60 -13.52 -4.02
C GLY A 37 -16.46 -12.34 -4.97
N ALA A 38 -15.55 -11.40 -4.68
CA ALA A 38 -15.40 -10.15 -5.39
C ALA A 38 -14.20 -10.24 -6.34
N SER A 39 -14.46 -10.19 -7.65
CA SER A 39 -13.37 -10.10 -8.64
C SER A 39 -12.82 -8.67 -8.67
N VAL A 40 -11.71 -8.42 -7.98
CA VAL A 40 -10.98 -7.16 -8.05
C VAL A 40 -9.78 -7.34 -8.98
N SER A 41 -9.69 -6.52 -10.03
CA SER A 41 -8.58 -6.62 -10.98
C SER A 41 -7.27 -6.15 -10.36
N LYS A 42 -6.14 -6.64 -10.88
CA LYS A 42 -4.80 -6.18 -10.48
C LYS A 42 -4.63 -4.67 -10.66
N ASP A 43 -5.25 -4.09 -11.69
CA ASP A 43 -5.22 -2.63 -11.95
C ASP A 43 -5.99 -1.83 -10.89
N VAL A 44 -7.07 -2.38 -10.34
CA VAL A 44 -7.79 -1.74 -9.22
C VAL A 44 -6.93 -1.80 -7.97
N ILE A 45 -6.31 -2.96 -7.69
CA ILE A 45 -5.38 -3.13 -6.57
C ILE A 45 -4.21 -2.16 -6.67
N SER A 46 -3.59 -2.03 -7.85
CA SER A 46 -2.48 -1.09 -8.09
C SER A 46 -2.89 0.35 -7.80
N ARG A 47 -4.06 0.78 -8.30
CA ARG A 47 -4.56 2.15 -8.03
C ARG A 47 -4.86 2.40 -6.56
N ILE A 48 -5.30 1.39 -5.82
CA ILE A 48 -5.49 1.50 -4.37
C ILE A 48 -4.12 1.65 -3.69
N THR A 49 -3.13 0.86 -4.06
CA THR A 49 -1.78 0.94 -3.49
C THR A 49 -1.06 2.24 -3.84
N ASP A 50 -1.37 2.85 -4.99
CA ASP A 50 -0.80 4.15 -5.39
C ASP A 50 -1.19 5.28 -4.43
N ARG A 51 -2.29 5.15 -3.69
CA ARG A 51 -2.69 6.14 -2.67
C ARG A 51 -1.67 6.28 -1.54
N VAL A 52 -0.88 5.24 -1.29
CA VAL A 52 0.22 5.27 -0.30
C VAL A 52 1.35 6.18 -0.74
N ILE A 53 1.47 6.47 -2.05
CA ILE A 53 2.52 7.36 -2.56
C ILE A 53 2.38 8.76 -1.94
N GLU A 54 1.15 9.29 -1.86
CA GLU A 54 0.89 10.60 -1.24
C GLU A 54 1.27 10.60 0.26
N GLU A 55 0.90 9.53 0.98
CA GLU A 55 1.27 9.36 2.39
C GLU A 55 2.79 9.25 2.57
N MET A 56 3.48 8.51 1.70
CA MET A 56 4.94 8.37 1.70
C MET A 56 5.63 9.72 1.50
N GLN A 57 5.16 10.54 0.56
CA GLN A 57 5.69 11.89 0.34
C GLN A 57 5.52 12.76 1.58
N SER A 58 4.34 12.72 2.21
CA SER A 58 4.08 13.47 3.44
C SER A 58 5.00 13.02 4.59
N TRP A 59 5.29 11.71 4.67
CA TRP A 59 6.17 11.13 5.68
C TRP A 59 7.63 11.50 5.45
N TRP A 60 8.11 11.52 4.20
CA TRP A 60 9.46 12.01 3.87
C TRP A 60 9.65 13.50 4.17
N ALA A 61 8.62 14.31 3.96
CA ALA A 61 8.67 15.75 4.19
C ALA A 61 8.47 16.16 5.67
N ARG A 62 8.28 15.20 6.59
CA ARG A 62 8.01 15.51 8.00
C ARG A 62 9.18 16.27 8.64
N PRO A 63 8.93 17.27 9.49
CA PRO A 63 9.98 17.97 10.20
C PRO A 63 10.73 17.01 11.12
N LEU A 64 12.06 17.05 11.07
CA LEU A 64 12.93 16.32 11.98
C LEU A 64 13.34 17.20 13.17
N GLU A 65 13.77 16.56 14.24
CA GLU A 65 14.35 17.27 15.38
C GLU A 65 15.72 17.85 15.03
N LYS A 66 16.11 18.92 15.73
CA LYS A 66 17.39 19.61 15.44
C LYS A 66 18.62 18.80 15.85
N VAL A 67 18.48 17.87 16.79
CA VAL A 67 19.62 17.16 17.41
C VAL A 67 19.28 15.68 17.55
N TYR A 68 20.15 14.83 17.01
CA TYR A 68 20.13 13.38 17.23
C TYR A 68 21.48 12.97 17.84
N ALA A 69 21.46 12.29 18.98
CA ALA A 69 22.69 11.87 19.67
C ALA A 69 23.48 10.80 18.88
N ALA A 70 22.77 9.97 18.11
CA ALA A 70 23.35 8.99 17.19
C ALA A 70 22.39 8.76 16.01
N ILE A 71 22.95 8.46 14.84
CA ILE A 71 22.22 8.07 13.63
C ILE A 71 22.86 6.79 13.09
N PHE A 72 22.04 5.79 12.81
CA PHE A 72 22.47 4.54 12.17
C PHE A 72 22.00 4.55 10.72
N ILE A 73 22.88 4.14 9.82
CA ILE A 73 22.58 4.00 8.39
C ILE A 73 22.72 2.53 8.06
N ASP A 74 21.73 2.00 7.35
CA ASP A 74 21.70 0.61 6.88
C ASP A 74 21.46 0.58 5.37
N ALA A 75 21.85 -0.52 4.72
CA ALA A 75 21.74 -0.70 3.28
C ALA A 75 21.19 -2.09 2.95
N ILE A 76 20.16 -2.12 2.09
CA ILE A 76 19.57 -3.35 1.56
C ILE A 76 19.76 -3.37 0.04
N MET A 77 20.38 -4.43 -0.47
CA MET A 77 20.59 -4.62 -1.90
C MET A 77 19.37 -5.29 -2.52
N VAL A 78 18.67 -4.57 -3.39
CA VAL A 78 17.49 -5.09 -4.11
C VAL A 78 17.78 -5.08 -5.61
N LYS A 79 17.40 -6.16 -6.30
CA LYS A 79 17.46 -6.21 -7.77
C LYS A 79 16.32 -5.37 -8.35
N VAL A 80 16.67 -4.21 -8.89
CA VAL A 80 15.76 -3.36 -9.66
C VAL A 80 16.07 -3.55 -11.14
N ARG A 81 15.03 -3.66 -11.96
CA ARG A 81 15.17 -3.67 -13.41
C ARG A 81 15.08 -2.22 -13.87
N ASP A 82 16.18 -1.65 -14.34
CA ASP A 82 16.10 -0.45 -15.16
C ASP A 82 15.53 -0.85 -16.53
N GLY A 83 14.66 0.02 -17.08
CA GLY A 83 13.84 -0.24 -18.26
C GLY A 83 14.56 -0.90 -19.43
#